data_AF-A0A957US73-F1
#
_entry.id   AF-A0A957US73-F1
#
_cell.length_a   1.000
_cell.length_b   1.000
_cell.length_c   1.000
_cell.angle_alpha   90.00
_cell.angle_beta   90.00
_cell.angle_gamma   90.00
#
_symmetry.space_group_name_H-M   'P 1'
#
loop_
_entity.id
_entity.type
_entity.pdbx_description
1 polymer ?
#
loop_
_entity_poly.entity_id
_entity_poly.type
_entity_poly.pdbx_seq_one_letter_code
_entity_poly.pdbx_strand_id
1 'polypeptide(L)'
;VRALHASAPNVSDRQRRLLLFQYCALDAWPLMGIKDWDSFNATILRGEPTQFPRVTAVPVTIPLPKPAKTGSIYEIQTQLKAKVFA
;
A
#
# COMPACT_ATOMS: atom_id res chain seq x y z
N VAL A 1 -0.94 1.90 6.79
CA VAL A 1 -1.89 1.39 7.81
C VAL A 1 -1.45 -0.02 8.21
N ARG A 2 -1.35 -0.33 9.51
CA ARG A 2 -1.12 -1.71 10.01
C ARG A 2 -2.41 -2.34 10.56
N ALA A 3 -3.57 -1.70 10.32
CA ALA A 3 -4.86 -2.20 10.75
C ALA A 3 -5.26 -3.42 9.91
N LEU A 4 -5.61 -4.50 10.59
CA LEU A 4 -6.25 -5.65 9.99
C LEU A 4 -7.63 -5.22 9.46
N HIS A 5 -7.91 -5.52 8.19
CA HIS A 5 -9.17 -5.14 7.55
C HIS A 5 -9.57 -6.16 6.47
N ALA A 6 -10.87 -6.24 6.21
CA ALA A 6 -11.49 -7.08 5.18
C ALA A 6 -12.79 -6.44 4.68
N SER A 7 -13.33 -6.95 3.58
CA SER A 7 -14.65 -6.57 3.07
C SER A 7 -15.59 -7.77 3.10
N ALA A 8 -16.81 -7.58 3.56
CA ALA A 8 -17.86 -8.60 3.46
C ALA A 8 -18.20 -8.88 1.97
N PRO A 9 -18.64 -10.10 1.61
CA PRO A 9 -19.10 -10.42 0.26
C PRO A 9 -20.18 -9.45 -0.23
N ASN A 10 -20.16 -9.12 -1.52
CA ASN A 10 -21.26 -8.36 -2.13
C ASN A 10 -22.37 -9.35 -2.49
N VAL A 11 -23.50 -9.28 -1.79
CA VAL A 11 -24.68 -10.16 -2.00
C VAL A 11 -25.72 -9.55 -2.95
N SER A 12 -25.45 -8.37 -3.50
CA SER A 12 -26.34 -7.71 -4.47
C SER A 12 -25.94 -8.00 -5.90
N ASP A 13 -26.85 -7.72 -6.83
CA ASP A 13 -26.66 -7.74 -8.28
C ASP A 13 -25.96 -6.47 -8.82
N ARG A 14 -25.60 -5.52 -7.95
CA ARG A 14 -24.96 -4.25 -8.33
C ARG A 14 -23.49 -4.20 -7.92
N GLN A 15 -22.66 -3.56 -8.74
CA GLN A 15 -21.25 -3.33 -8.41
C GLN A 15 -21.09 -2.39 -7.21
N ARG A 16 -20.26 -2.78 -6.24
CA ARG A 16 -19.87 -1.95 -5.09
C ARG A 16 -18.56 -1.23 -5.40
N ARG A 17 -18.65 0.08 -5.62
CA ARG A 17 -17.49 0.93 -5.92
C ARG A 17 -16.61 1.10 -4.68
N LEU A 18 -15.30 1.18 -4.90
CA LEU A 18 -14.28 1.43 -3.88
C LEU A 18 -13.36 2.54 -4.36
N LEU A 19 -13.12 3.55 -3.52
CA LEU A 19 -12.13 4.60 -3.74
C LEU A 19 -11.19 4.61 -2.54
N LEU A 20 -9.89 4.49 -2.81
CA LEU A 20 -8.85 4.48 -1.79
C LEU A 20 -7.86 5.61 -2.08
N PHE A 21 -7.62 6.43 -1.07
CA PHE A 21 -6.47 7.33 -1.05
C PHE A 21 -5.48 6.84 0.00
N GLN A 22 -4.21 6.84 -0.37
CA GLN A 22 -3.13 6.54 0.56
C GLN A 22 -2.28 7.79 0.72
N TYR A 23 -2.07 8.17 1.98
CA TYR A 23 -1.22 9.28 2.35
C TYR A 23 -0.14 8.80 3.32
N CYS A 24 1.00 9.48 3.28
CA CYS A 24 2.07 9.34 4.24
C CYS A 24 2.55 10.74 4.67
N ALA A 25 3.32 10.78 5.75
CA ALA A 25 4.02 12.01 6.12
C ALA A 25 5.12 12.32 5.09
N LEU A 26 5.45 13.60 4.91
CA LEU A 26 6.51 14.06 3.99
C LEU A 26 7.87 13.37 4.24
N ASP A 27 8.18 13.09 5.50
CA ASP A 27 9.41 12.45 5.93
C ASP A 27 9.34 10.91 5.92
N ALA A 28 8.22 10.31 5.52
CA ALA A 28 8.04 8.87 5.39
C ALA A 28 8.45 8.39 3.99
N TRP A 29 9.75 8.45 3.75
CA TRP A 29 10.36 8.19 2.45
C TRP A 29 10.20 6.75 1.93
N PRO A 30 10.04 6.55 0.61
CA PRO A 30 10.05 5.23 -0.01
C PRO A 30 11.41 4.53 0.14
N LEU A 31 11.44 3.38 0.82
CA LEU A 31 12.69 2.64 1.07
C LEU A 31 13.34 2.05 -0.19
N MET A 32 12.55 1.82 -1.24
CA MET A 32 13.06 1.36 -2.54
C MET A 32 13.43 2.51 -3.48
N GLY A 33 13.46 3.75 -2.97
CA GLY A 33 13.75 4.94 -3.74
C GLY A 33 12.55 5.47 -4.53
N ILE A 34 12.78 6.61 -5.17
CA ILE A 34 11.85 7.31 -6.07
C ILE A 34 12.39 7.27 -7.49
N LYS A 35 11.52 7.48 -8.48
CA LYS A 35 11.93 7.56 -9.89
C LYS A 35 12.71 8.84 -10.17
N ASP A 36 12.16 9.98 -9.78
CA ASP A 36 12.72 11.31 -9.95
C ASP A 36 12.16 12.28 -8.90
N TRP A 37 12.92 13.32 -8.60
CA TRP A 37 12.66 14.28 -7.52
C TRP A 37 11.41 15.12 -7.76
N ASP A 38 11.26 15.66 -8.97
CA ASP A 38 10.17 16.58 -9.31
C ASP A 38 8.82 15.87 -9.33
N SER A 39 8.74 14.67 -9.93
CA SER A 39 7.51 13.88 -9.93
C SER A 39 7.12 13.42 -8.53
N PHE A 40 8.09 13.14 -7.65
CA PHE A 40 7.80 12.83 -6.26
C PHE A 40 7.20 14.04 -5.53
N ASN A 41 7.82 15.21 -5.66
CA ASN A 41 7.35 16.43 -4.99
C ASN A 41 6.02 16.94 -5.53
N ALA A 42 5.69 16.66 -6.79
CA ALA A 42 4.37 16.96 -7.36
C ALA A 42 3.21 16.23 -6.64
N THR A 43 3.50 15.18 -5.85
CA THR A 43 2.49 14.47 -5.06
C THR A 43 2.24 15.07 -3.67
N ILE A 44 3.01 16.10 -3.28
CA ILE A 44 2.89 16.74 -1.98
C ILE A 44 1.58 17.53 -1.90
N LEU A 45 0.73 17.17 -0.93
CA LEU A 45 -0.52 17.89 -0.68
C LEU A 45 -0.37 19.06 0.29
N ARG A 46 0.54 18.96 1.27
CA ARG A 46 0.80 19.98 2.29
C ARG A 46 2.23 19.88 2.83
N GLY A 47 2.80 21.03 3.16
CA GLY A 47 4.16 21.18 3.70
C GLY A 47 5.21 21.36 2.61
N GLU A 48 6.48 21.47 3.02
CA GLU A 48 7.61 21.72 2.12
C GLU A 48 8.34 20.42 1.76
N PRO A 49 8.88 20.29 0.54
CA PRO A 49 9.74 19.17 0.16
C PRO A 49 10.88 18.94 1.15
N THR A 50 11.19 17.68 1.45
CA THR A 50 12.30 17.30 2.34
C THR A 50 13.06 16.12 1.78
N GLN A 51 14.39 16.22 1.78
CA GLN A 51 15.31 15.12 1.46
C GLN A 51 15.75 14.33 2.71
N PHE A 52 15.27 14.73 3.90
CA PHE A 52 15.67 14.13 5.17
C PHE A 52 14.57 13.19 5.68
N PRO A 53 14.73 11.88 5.52
CA PRO A 53 13.73 10.91 5.97
C PRO A 53 13.74 10.77 7.49
N ARG A 54 12.57 10.49 8.06
CA ARG A 54 12.47 10.07 9.46
C ARG A 54 12.71 8.57 9.56
N VAL A 55 13.77 8.19 10.26
CA VAL A 55 14.18 6.79 10.46
C VAL A 55 14.04 6.42 11.93
N THR A 56 13.54 5.21 12.19
CA THR A 56 13.46 4.62 13.53
C THR A 56 13.69 3.11 13.44
N ALA A 57 14.11 2.49 14.53
CA ALA A 57 14.32 1.04 14.61
C ALA A 57 12.96 0.32 14.68
N VAL A 58 12.35 0.07 13.53
CA VAL A 58 11.08 -0.66 13.39
C VAL A 58 11.23 -1.87 12.48
N PRO A 59 10.43 -2.93 12.66
CA PRO A 59 10.36 -4.02 11.70
C PRO A 59 9.97 -3.48 10.31
N VAL A 60 10.80 -3.78 9.32
CA VAL A 60 10.62 -3.44 7.91
C VAL A 60 10.69 -4.73 7.10
N THR A 61 9.78 -4.88 6.15
CA THR A 61 9.80 -5.97 5.18
C THR A 61 9.84 -5.36 3.79
N ILE A 62 10.89 -5.65 3.03
CA ILE A 62 10.98 -5.27 1.62
C ILE A 62 10.05 -6.22 0.83
N PRO A 63 9.21 -5.72 -0.08
CA PRO A 63 8.26 -6.54 -0.84
C PRO A 63 8.96 -7.33 -1.96
N LEU A 64 9.99 -8.09 -1.58
CA LEU A 64 10.79 -8.96 -2.43
C LEU A 64 10.99 -10.32 -1.74
N PRO A 65 10.98 -11.45 -2.48
CA PRO A 65 10.71 -11.54 -3.91
C PRO A 65 9.27 -11.13 -4.25
N LYS A 66 9.06 -10.68 -5.48
CA LYS A 66 7.70 -10.36 -5.94
C LYS A 66 6.86 -11.65 -5.92
N PRO A 67 5.56 -11.56 -5.58
CA PRO A 67 4.68 -12.71 -5.63
C PRO A 67 4.58 -13.25 -7.06
N ALA A 68 4.38 -14.56 -7.20
CA ALA A 68 4.26 -15.22 -8.50
C ALA A 68 3.05 -14.73 -9.32
N LYS A 69 2.01 -14.24 -8.62
CA LYS A 69 0.83 -13.61 -9.22
C LYS A 69 0.79 -12.14 -8.79
N THR A 70 0.57 -11.24 -9.73
CA THR A 70 0.55 -9.78 -9.52
C THR A 70 -0.75 -9.13 -9.98
N GLY A 71 -1.74 -9.92 -10.40
CA GLY A 71 -3.04 -9.43 -10.83
C GLY A 71 -3.93 -9.02 -9.66
N SER A 72 -5.21 -9.37 -9.72
CA SER A 72 -6.18 -8.91 -8.73
C SER A 72 -5.87 -9.45 -7.32
N ILE A 73 -6.32 -8.74 -6.29
CA ILE A 73 -6.22 -9.20 -4.89
C ILE A 73 -6.82 -10.61 -4.74
N TYR A 74 -7.92 -10.90 -5.42
CA TYR A 74 -8.52 -12.24 -5.43
C TYR A 74 -7.58 -13.30 -6.01
N GLU A 75 -6.86 -12.95 -7.06
CA GLU A 75 -5.89 -13.85 -7.70
C GLU A 75 -4.73 -14.16 -6.77
N ILE A 76 -4.21 -13.16 -6.07
CA ILE A 76 -3.15 -13.31 -5.05
C ILE A 76 -3.67 -14.16 -3.88
N GLN A 77 -4.90 -13.92 -3.42
CA GLN A 77 -5.51 -14.65 -2.30
C GLN A 77 -5.75 -16.13 -2.60
N THR A 78 -5.85 -16.55 -3.88
CA THR A 78 -5.94 -17.99 -4.23
C THR A 78 -4.73 -18.81 -3.78
N GLN A 79 -3.59 -18.17 -3.51
CA GLN A 79 -2.37 -18.83 -3.03
C GLN A 79 -2.35 -19.04 -1.52
N LEU A 80 -3.29 -18.43 -0.78
CA LEU A 80 -3.34 -18.59 0.67
C LEU A 80 -3.85 -19.99 1.02
N LYS A 81 -3.05 -20.73 1.80
CA LYS A 81 -3.40 -22.07 2.28
C LYS A 81 -4.52 -22.08 3.33
N ALA A 82 -4.70 -20.95 4.02
CA ALA A 82 -5.70 -20.77 5.05
C ALA A 82 -6.36 -19.40 4.90
N LYS A 83 -7.67 -19.33 5.15
CA LYS A 83 -8.37 -18.05 5.24
C LYS A 83 -8.00 -17.37 6.56
N VAL A 84 -7.70 -16.07 6.49
CA VAL A 84 -7.42 -15.25 7.68
C VAL A 84 -8.71 -14.78 8.36
N PHE A 85 -9.84 -14.83 7.65
CA PHE A 85 -11.18 -14.49 8.13
C PHE A 85 -12.17 -15.61 7.75
N ALA A 86 -13.28 -15.74 8.48
CA ALA A 86 -14.32 -16.74 8.26
C ALA A 86 -15.04 -16.57 6.90
#